data_AF-A0A950L8M6-F1
#
_entry.id   AF-A0A950L8M6-F1
#
_cell.length_a   1.000
_cell.length_b   1.000
_cell.length_c   1.000
_cell.angle_alpha   90.00
_cell.angle_beta   90.00
_cell.angle_gamma   90.00
#
_symmetry.space_group_name_H-M   'P 1'
#
loop_
_entity.id
_entity.type
_entity.pdbx_description
1 polymer ?
#
loop_
_entity_poly.entity_id
_entity_poly.type
_entity_poly.pdbx_seq_one_letter_code
_entity_poly.pdbx_strand_id
1 'polypeptide(L)'
;TDHLIAEAFGCRTRTVEKLRQRLVECGFRETLDGVKRELPPVEKLLSGEQEARIIATRLGSPPPGYANWTLRLLARKVVELGIVESVSYETVRRTLKKTA
;
A
#
# COMPACT_ATOMS: atom_id res chain seq x y z
N THR A 1 29.80 25.22 9.64
CA THR A 1 30.28 23.82 9.57
C THR A 1 29.15 22.88 9.94
N ASP A 2 29.22 21.61 9.53
CA ASP A 2 28.16 20.62 9.76
C ASP A 2 27.81 20.48 11.26
N HIS A 3 28.79 20.68 12.16
CA HIS A 3 28.59 20.73 13.61
C HIS A 3 27.67 21.88 14.07
N LEU A 4 27.93 23.12 13.62
CA LEU A 4 27.12 24.29 14.02
C LEU A 4 25.68 24.17 13.53
N ILE A 5 25.48 23.62 12.33
CA ILE A 5 24.16 23.34 11.78
C ILE A 5 23.47 22.26 12.64
N ALA A 6 24.18 21.18 12.97
CA ALA A 6 23.63 20.10 13.78
C ALA A 6 23.19 20.57 15.18
N GLU A 7 23.98 21.44 15.82
CA GLU A 7 23.64 22.07 17.10
C GLU A 7 22.40 22.97 16.99
N ALA A 8 22.34 23.84 15.97
CA ALA A 8 21.20 24.74 15.76
C ALA A 8 19.88 24.01 15.50
N PHE A 9 19.91 22.85 14.84
CA PHE A 9 18.73 22.07 14.48
C PHE A 9 18.50 20.83 15.37
N GLY A 10 19.28 20.66 16.44
CA GLY A 10 19.09 19.56 17.41
C GLY A 10 19.21 18.16 16.80
N CYS A 11 20.14 17.97 15.85
CA CYS A 11 20.33 16.70 15.18
C CYS A 11 21.79 16.21 15.29
N ARG A 12 22.05 14.97 14.86
CA ARG A 12 23.42 14.45 14.82
C ARG A 12 24.16 15.09 13.64
N THR A 13 25.45 15.40 13.81
CA THR A 13 26.31 15.91 12.72
C THR A 13 26.24 15.05 11.46
N ARG A 14 26.18 13.72 11.63
CA ARG A 14 26.02 12.75 10.54
C ARG A 14 24.74 12.92 9.73
N THR A 15 23.68 13.49 10.29
CA THR A 15 22.45 13.81 9.55
C THR A 15 22.70 14.95 8.56
N VAL A 16 23.42 16.00 8.98
CA VAL A 16 23.79 17.14 8.12
C VAL A 16 24.75 16.69 7.02
N GLU A 17 25.74 15.86 7.36
CA GLU A 17 26.67 15.27 6.38
C GLU A 17 25.93 14.46 5.29
N LYS A 18 24.98 13.61 5.70
CA LYS A 18 24.17 12.81 4.77
C LYS A 18 23.25 13.67 3.90
N LEU A 19 22.68 14.74 4.45
CA LEU A 19 21.87 15.69 3.70
C LEU A 19 22.72 16.42 2.65
N ARG A 20 23.92 16.87 3.03
CA ARG A 20 24.88 17.50 2.11
C ARG A 20 25.32 16.54 1.01
N GLN A 21 25.62 15.29 1.35
CA GLN A 21 25.95 14.25 0.38
C GLN A 21 24.80 14.00 -0.61
N ARG A 22 23.57 13.78 -0.12
CA ARG A 22 22.39 13.60 -0.97
C ARG A 22 22.12 14.79 -1.87
N LEU A 23 22.30 16.02 -1.37
CA LEU A 23 22.12 17.22 -2.18
C LEU A 23 23.03 17.22 -3.42
N VAL A 24 24.27 16.76 -3.28
CA VAL A 24 25.24 16.68 -4.37
C VAL A 24 24.97 15.49 -5.29
N GLU A 25 24.60 14.33 -4.74
CA GLU A 25 24.40 13.09 -5.51
C GLU A 25 23.05 13.03 -6.24
N CYS A 26 21.99 13.55 -5.60
CA CYS A 26 20.59 13.39 -6.01
C CYS A 26 19.92 14.71 -6.39
N GLY A 27 20.53 15.85 -6.07
CA GLY A 27 19.97 17.19 -6.31
C GLY A 27 18.98 17.67 -5.25
N PHE A 28 18.60 18.94 -5.36
CA PHE A 28 17.80 19.65 -4.36
C PHE A 28 16.39 19.06 -4.17
N ARG A 29 15.68 18.79 -5.28
CA ARG A 29 14.29 18.29 -5.24
C ARG A 29 14.21 16.95 -4.55
N GLU A 30 15.02 15.98 -4.97
CA GLU A 30 15.02 14.65 -4.37
C GLU A 30 15.44 14.67 -2.90
N THR A 31 16.39 15.54 -2.52
CA THR A 31 16.83 15.67 -1.13
C THR A 31 15.75 16.27 -0.22
N LEU A 32 15.00 17.26 -0.73
CA LEU A 32 13.94 17.94 0.01
C LEU A 32 12.65 17.10 0.09
N ASP A 33 12.17 16.64 -1.06
CA ASP A 33 10.87 15.97 -1.20
C ASP A 33 10.96 14.47 -0.87
N GLY A 34 12.17 13.91 -0.88
CA GLY A 34 12.42 12.48 -0.77
C GLY A 34 12.17 11.76 -2.10
N VAL A 35 12.73 10.55 -2.21
CA VAL A 35 12.52 9.69 -3.39
C VAL A 35 11.08 9.20 -3.41
N LYS A 36 10.32 9.59 -4.43
CA LYS A 36 9.00 9.02 -4.70
C LYS A 36 9.18 7.56 -5.08
N ARG A 37 8.63 6.65 -4.29
CA ARG A 37 8.68 5.22 -4.60
C ARG A 37 7.72 4.92 -5.75
N GLU A 38 8.22 4.27 -6.79
CA GLU A 38 7.39 3.72 -7.87
C GLU A 38 6.47 2.61 -7.34
N LEU A 39 6.97 1.80 -6.41
CA LEU A 39 6.25 0.67 -5.84
C LEU A 39 6.14 0.76 -4.32
N PRO A 40 5.03 0.27 -3.73
CA PRO A 40 4.91 0.16 -2.29
C PRO A 40 5.98 -0.78 -1.72
N PRO A 41 6.39 -0.59 -0.45
CA PRO A 41 7.41 -1.42 0.18
C PRO A 41 6.98 -2.89 0.38
N VAL A 42 5.69 -3.16 0.32
CA VAL A 42 5.11 -4.51 0.40
C VAL A 42 4.25 -4.69 -0.85
N GLU A 43 4.46 -5.80 -1.55
CA GLU A 43 3.67 -6.15 -2.71
C GLU A 43 2.20 -6.33 -2.36
N LYS A 44 1.32 -6.02 -3.32
CA LYS A 44 -0.10 -6.28 -3.13
C LYS A 44 -0.34 -7.78 -3.07
N LEU A 45 -1.13 -8.21 -2.08
CA LEU A 45 -1.55 -9.61 -1.95
C LEU A 45 -2.35 -10.09 -3.17
N LEU A 46 -3.14 -9.20 -3.77
CA LEU A 46 -4.01 -9.52 -4.90
C LEU A 46 -3.42 -8.99 -6.20
N SER A 47 -3.38 -9.84 -7.22
CA SER A 47 -3.12 -9.44 -8.60
C SER A 47 -4.33 -8.72 -9.21
N GLY A 48 -4.12 -7.96 -10.29
CA GLY A 48 -5.22 -7.29 -10.98
C GLY A 48 -6.29 -8.25 -11.51
N GLU A 49 -5.90 -9.46 -11.91
CA GLU A 49 -6.84 -10.51 -12.32
C GLU A 49 -7.66 -11.04 -11.13
N GLN A 50 -7.02 -11.27 -9.98
CA GLN A 50 -7.70 -11.69 -8.76
C GLN A 50 -8.68 -10.61 -8.28
N GLU A 51 -8.30 -9.33 -8.34
CA GLU A 51 -9.20 -8.20 -8.02
C GLU A 51 -10.43 -8.19 -8.95
N ALA A 52 -10.24 -8.37 -10.26
CA ALA A 52 -11.34 -8.44 -11.22
C ALA A 52 -12.29 -9.61 -10.94
N ARG A 53 -11.76 -10.79 -10.61
CA ARG A 53 -12.57 -11.97 -10.23
C ARG A 53 -13.35 -11.74 -8.93
N ILE A 54 -12.78 -11.05 -7.95
CA ILE A 54 -13.47 -10.66 -6.71
C ILE A 54 -14.64 -9.70 -7.02
N ILE A 55 -14.41 -8.70 -7.90
CA ILE A 55 -15.45 -7.76 -8.32
C ILE A 55 -16.58 -8.51 -9.03
N ALA A 56 -16.26 -9.41 -9.96
CA ALA A 56 -17.25 -10.23 -10.66
C ALA A 56 -18.08 -11.09 -9.69
N THR A 57 -17.43 -11.70 -8.69
CA THR A 57 -18.11 -12.49 -7.65
C THR A 57 -19.10 -11.64 -6.86
N ARG A 58 -18.73 -10.40 -6.51
CA ARG A 58 -19.60 -9.46 -5.78
C ARG A 58 -20.81 -9.00 -6.59
N LEU A 59 -20.68 -8.90 -7.91
CA LEU A 59 -21.78 -8.51 -8.80
C LEU A 59 -22.82 -9.61 -9.01
N GLY A 60 -22.46 -10.88 -8.74
CA GLY A 60 -23.39 -12.01 -8.78
C GLY A 60 -24.31 -12.11 -7.58
N SER A 61 -25.24 -13.07 -7.62
CA SER A 61 -26.16 -13.34 -6.50
C SER A 61 -25.41 -13.94 -5.29
N PRO A 62 -25.76 -13.52 -4.06
CA PRO A 62 -25.21 -14.15 -2.87
C PRO A 62 -25.62 -15.63 -2.77
N PRO A 63 -24.82 -16.46 -2.08
CA PRO A 63 -25.15 -17.87 -1.90
C PRO A 63 -26.47 -18.05 -1.13
N PRO A 64 -27.15 -19.20 -1.31
CA PRO A 64 -28.41 -19.48 -0.65
C PRO A 64 -28.27 -19.36 0.87
N GLY A 65 -29.29 -18.78 1.52
CA GLY A 65 -29.29 -18.47 2.94
C GLY A 65 -28.77 -17.07 3.30
N TYR A 66 -28.32 -16.28 2.33
CA TYR A 66 -27.91 -14.89 2.54
C TYR A 66 -28.69 -13.93 1.65
N ALA A 67 -29.22 -12.85 2.24
CA ALA A 67 -29.91 -11.81 1.47
C ALA A 67 -28.94 -10.91 0.68
N ASN A 68 -27.70 -10.74 1.15
CA ASN A 68 -26.71 -9.82 0.57
C ASN A 68 -25.29 -10.35 0.79
N TRP A 69 -24.33 -9.94 -0.07
CA TRP A 69 -22.93 -10.16 0.28
C TRP A 69 -22.48 -9.24 1.41
N THR A 70 -21.95 -9.85 2.46
CA THR A 70 -21.10 -9.16 3.43
C THR A 70 -19.63 -9.32 3.04
N LEU A 71 -18.76 -8.42 3.48
CA LEU A 71 -17.32 -8.50 3.19
C LEU A 71 -16.69 -9.81 3.67
N ARG A 72 -17.11 -10.29 4.85
CA ARG A 72 -16.63 -11.56 5.41
C ARG A 72 -17.12 -12.76 4.61
N LEU A 73 -18.37 -12.72 4.13
CA LEU A 73 -18.91 -13.76 3.26
C LEU A 73 -18.17 -13.81 1.93
N LEU A 74 -17.93 -12.64 1.33
CA LEU A 74 -17.18 -12.53 0.08
C LEU A 74 -15.74 -13.02 0.25
N ALA A 75 -15.04 -12.63 1.33
CA ALA A 75 -13.69 -13.12 1.61
C ALA A 75 -13.63 -14.65 1.71
N ARG A 76 -14.57 -15.28 2.43
CA ARG A 76 -14.66 -16.74 2.50
C ARG A 76 -14.92 -17.36 1.13
N LYS A 77 -15.85 -16.79 0.35
CA LYS A 77 -16.21 -17.33 -0.96
C LYS A 77 -15.06 -17.22 -1.97
N VAL A 78 -14.28 -16.14 -1.91
CA VAL A 78 -13.11 -15.93 -2.78
C VAL A 78 -12.03 -16.97 -2.51
N VAL A 79 -11.83 -17.34 -1.24
CA VAL A 79 -10.94 -18.45 -0.87
C VAL A 79 -11.51 -19.80 -1.32
N GLU A 80 -12.81 -20.04 -1.10
CA GLU A 80 -13.50 -21.27 -1.53
C GLU A 80 -13.41 -21.49 -3.05
N LEU A 81 -13.49 -20.42 -3.84
CA LEU A 81 -13.35 -20.46 -5.30
C LEU A 81 -11.90 -20.57 -5.78
N GLY A 82 -10.92 -20.67 -4.88
CA GLY A 82 -9.50 -20.80 -5.21
C GLY A 82 -8.91 -19.56 -5.89
N ILE A 83 -9.52 -18.38 -5.73
CA ILE A 83 -9.00 -17.14 -6.32
C ILE A 83 -7.73 -16.71 -5.59
N VAL A 84 -7.67 -16.93 -4.27
CA VAL A 84 -6.54 -16.62 -3.39
C VAL A 84 -6.50 -17.63 -2.23
N GLU A 85 -5.32 -18.01 -1.77
CA GLU A 85 -5.17 -18.99 -0.67
C GLU A 85 -5.69 -18.46 0.66
N SER A 86 -5.46 -17.17 0.95
CA SER A 86 -6.00 -16.50 2.13
C SER A 86 -6.19 -15.02 1.86
N VAL A 87 -7.26 -14.43 2.41
CA VAL A 87 -7.52 -13.00 2.29
C VAL A 87 -8.29 -12.47 3.49
N SER A 88 -7.88 -11.31 3.99
CA SER A 88 -8.64 -10.60 5.01
C SER A 88 -9.84 -9.89 4.38
N TYR A 89 -10.95 -9.81 5.12
CA TYR A 89 -12.11 -9.02 4.71
C TYR A 89 -11.75 -7.53 4.51
N GLU A 90 -10.70 -7.02 5.17
CA GLU A 90 -10.19 -5.66 4.95
C GLU A 90 -9.49 -5.50 3.61
N THR A 91 -8.80 -6.53 3.10
CA THR A 91 -8.23 -6.52 1.75
C THR A 91 -9.35 -6.44 0.72
N VAL A 92 -10.39 -7.28 0.88
CA VAL A 92 -11.59 -7.24 0.03
C VAL A 92 -12.28 -5.87 0.09
N ARG A 93 -12.41 -5.28 1.28
CA ARG A 93 -12.96 -3.93 1.44
C ARG A 93 -12.17 -2.88 0.66
N ARG A 94 -10.83 -2.91 0.76
CA ARG A 94 -9.95 -1.98 0.05
C ARG A 94 -10.06 -2.15 -1.45
N THR A 95 -10.11 -3.39 -1.94
CA THR A 95 -10.30 -3.70 -3.37
C THR A 95 -11.64 -3.19 -3.91
N LEU A 96 -12.71 -3.31 -3.14
CA LEU A 96 -14.05 -2.87 -3.55
C LEU A 96 -14.33 -1.38 -3.32
N LYS A 97 -13.49 -0.69 -2.55
CA LYS A 97 -13.68 0.74 -2.28
C LYS A 97 -13.50 1.51 -3.58
N LYS A 98 -14.47 2.35 -3.94
CA LYS A 98 -14.30 3.29 -5.06
C LYS A 98 -13.13 4.22 -4.73
N THR A 99 -12.04 4.06 -5.46
CA THR A 99 -10.91 4.99 -5.45
C THR A 99 -11.33 6.15 -6.34
N ALA A 100 -11.56 7.32 -5.74
CA ALA A 100 -11.73 8.57 -6.46
C ALA A 100 -10.38 9.02 -7.02
#